data_AF-A0A6B1DRW8-F1
#
_entry.id   AF-A0A6B1DRW8-F1
#
_cell.length_a   1.000
_cell.length_b   1.000
_cell.length_c   1.000
_cell.angle_alpha   90.00
_cell.angle_beta   90.00
_cell.angle_gamma   90.00
#
_symmetry.space_group_name_H-M   'P 1'
#
loop_
_entity.id
_entity.type
_entity.pdbx_description
1 polymer ?
#
loop_
_entity_poly.entity_id
_entity_poly.type
_entity_poly.pdbx_seq_one_letter_code
_entity_poly.pdbx_strand_id
1 'polypeptide(L)'
;MPVYEYTCPVCSIRFAHLWKTMAAASAGNNPACPECCHPDTKRVVSQLAVLDSIGGLTPGEVNQVKAAEERAASFTPREHIDQLRAGRAPSEGA
;
A
#
# COMPACT_ATOMS: atom_id res chain seq x y z
N MET A 1 0.00 20.21 16.55
CA MET A 1 -1.03 21.10 15.95
C MET A 1 -0.96 20.91 14.44
N PRO A 2 -2.04 20.49 13.76
CA PRO A 2 -1.99 20.24 12.32
C PRO A 2 -1.82 21.53 11.52
N VAL A 3 -0.97 21.48 10.50
CA VAL A 3 -0.80 22.52 9.50
C VAL A 3 -1.36 22.00 8.18
N TYR A 4 -2.22 22.79 7.54
CA TYR A 4 -2.80 22.45 6.24
C TYR A 4 -2.49 23.53 5.22
N GLU A 5 -2.30 23.12 3.98
CA GLU A 5 -2.09 24.02 2.86
C GLU A 5 -3.42 24.38 2.19
N TYR A 6 -3.57 25.63 1.78
CA TYR A 6 -4.75 26.17 1.12
C TYR A 6 -4.34 26.94 -0.14
N THR A 7 -5.18 26.91 -1.16
CA THR A 7 -5.05 27.72 -2.39
C THR A 7 -6.23 28.66 -2.48
N CYS A 8 -5.96 29.94 -2.77
CA CYS A 8 -7.01 30.91 -3.08
C CYS A 8 -7.42 30.79 -4.57
N PRO A 9 -8.72 30.70 -4.92
CA PRO A 9 -9.17 30.68 -6.31
C PRO A 9 -9.05 32.04 -7.02
N VAL A 10 -8.92 33.15 -6.28
CA VAL A 10 -8.88 34.51 -6.84
C VAL A 10 -7.47 34.95 -7.19
N CYS A 11 -6.53 34.87 -6.22
CA CYS A 11 -5.14 35.28 -6.44
C CYS A 11 -4.20 34.09 -6.75
N SER A 12 -4.71 32.85 -6.71
CA SER A 12 -3.94 31.62 -6.96
C SER A 12 -2.76 31.37 -6.02
N ILE A 13 -2.69 32.09 -4.90
CA ILE A 13 -1.61 31.94 -3.92
C ILE A 13 -1.87 30.74 -3.02
N ARG A 14 -0.79 30.00 -2.72
CA ARG A 14 -0.75 28.91 -1.75
C ARG A 14 -0.24 29.42 -0.42
N PHE A 15 -0.90 29.03 0.66
CA PHE A 15 -0.48 29.39 2.01
C PHE A 15 -0.77 28.26 3.01
N ALA A 16 0.01 28.21 4.08
CA ALA A 16 -0.18 27.26 5.16
C ALA A 16 -0.98 27.92 6.30
N HIS A 17 -1.90 27.16 6.89
CA HIS A 17 -2.65 27.57 8.08
C HIS A 17 -2.52 26.53 9.19
N LEU A 18 -2.12 27.01 10.37
CA LEU A 18 -1.97 26.19 11.57
C LEU A 18 -3.27 26.19 12.36
N TRP A 19 -3.83 25.00 12.54
CA TRP A 19 -5.02 24.79 13.37
C TRP A 19 -4.61 24.30 14.77
N LYS A 20 -5.25 24.87 15.80
CA LYS A 20 -4.98 24.49 17.19
C LYS A 20 -5.40 23.04 17.48
N THR A 21 -6.48 22.57 16.87
CA THR A 21 -7.01 21.21 17.04
C THR A 21 -7.46 20.62 15.70
N MET A 22 -7.51 19.29 15.60
CA MET A 22 -8.05 18.60 14.42
C MET A 22 -9.53 18.93 14.20
N ALA A 23 -10.33 18.96 15.28
CA ALA A 23 -11.75 19.29 15.23
C ALA A 23 -12.02 20.69 14.65
N ALA A 24 -11.19 21.69 14.99
CA ALA A 24 -11.32 23.03 14.43
C ALA A 24 -11.08 23.04 12.91
N ALA A 25 -10.16 22.23 12.41
CA ALA A 25 -9.90 22.13 10.98
C ALA A 25 -10.99 21.39 10.19
N SER A 26 -11.78 20.53 10.85
CA SER A 26 -12.87 19.78 10.23
C SER A 26 -14.20 20.53 10.25
N ALA A 27 -14.47 21.24 11.36
CA ALA A 27 -15.72 21.94 11.59
C ALA A 27 -15.67 23.44 11.23
N GLY A 28 -14.47 24.01 11.13
CA GLY A 28 -14.26 25.43 10.88
C GLY A 28 -14.44 25.79 9.41
N ASN A 29 -14.89 27.04 9.18
CA ASN A 29 -14.80 27.66 7.87
C ASN A 29 -13.33 27.76 7.45
N ASN A 30 -13.07 27.63 6.14
CA ASN A 30 -11.71 27.80 5.61
C ASN A 30 -11.16 29.20 5.92
N PRO A 31 -9.84 29.32 6.18
CA PRO A 31 -9.23 30.61 6.47
C PRO A 31 -9.30 31.53 5.26
N ALA A 32 -9.49 32.82 5.50
CA ALA A 32 -9.42 33.83 4.44
C ALA A 32 -8.00 33.90 3.86
N CYS A 33 -7.90 34.24 2.58
CA CYS A 33 -6.62 34.42 1.93
C CYS A 33 -5.85 35.60 2.57
N PRO A 34 -4.55 35.45 2.89
CA PRO A 34 -3.76 36.53 3.49
C PRO A 34 -3.51 37.72 2.55
N GLU A 35 -3.61 37.51 1.22
CA GLU A 35 -3.25 38.53 0.22
C GLU A 35 -4.46 39.32 -0.29
N CYS A 36 -5.56 38.63 -0.61
CA CYS A 36 -6.75 39.25 -1.17
C CYS A 36 -7.96 39.24 -0.22
N CYS A 37 -7.80 38.73 1.01
CA CYS A 37 -8.86 38.58 2.03
C CYS A 37 -10.09 37.77 1.57
N HIS A 38 -9.99 37.03 0.46
CA HIS A 38 -11.12 36.25 -0.04
C HIS A 38 -11.45 35.10 0.95
N PRO A 39 -12.73 34.94 1.33
CA PRO A 39 -13.13 33.94 2.34
C PRO A 39 -13.19 32.52 1.80
N ASP A 40 -13.38 32.36 0.48
CA ASP A 40 -13.45 31.05 -0.16
C ASP A 40 -12.04 30.61 -0.56
N THR A 41 -11.37 29.82 0.28
CA THR A 41 -10.10 29.15 -0.02
C THR A 41 -10.29 27.65 -0.04
N LYS A 42 -9.49 26.93 -0.83
CA LYS A 42 -9.60 25.48 -0.98
C LYS A 42 -8.41 24.79 -0.35
N ARG A 43 -8.65 23.81 0.51
CA ARG A 43 -7.58 23.00 1.11
C ARG A 43 -6.91 22.14 0.04
N VAL A 44 -5.60 22.22 -0.05
CA VAL A 44 -4.78 21.40 -0.94
C VAL A 44 -4.51 20.08 -0.24
N VAL A 45 -4.84 18.98 -0.92
CA VAL A 45 -4.48 17.64 -0.49
C VAL A 45 -3.68 17.02 -1.63
N SER A 46 -2.42 16.68 -1.38
CA SER A 46 -1.61 15.95 -2.33
C SER A 46 -2.26 14.60 -2.58
N GLN A 47 -2.74 14.39 -3.80
CA GLN A 47 -3.24 13.09 -4.22
C GLN A 47 -2.02 12.18 -4.37
N LEU A 48 -1.89 11.22 -3.47
CA LEU A 48 -0.95 10.12 -3.61
C LEU A 48 -1.59 9.13 -4.59
N ALA A 49 -1.01 9.01 -5.79
CA ALA A 49 -1.38 7.93 -6.70
C ALA A 49 -0.82 6.63 -6.12
N VAL A 50 -1.67 5.87 -5.42
CA VAL A 50 -1.36 4.48 -5.10
C VAL A 50 -1.63 3.71 -6.40
N LEU A 51 -0.57 3.26 -7.05
CA LEU A 51 -0.64 2.45 -8.26
C LEU A 51 -1.11 1.03 -7.88
N ASP A 52 -2.37 0.91 -7.46
CA ASP A 52 -3.03 -0.34 -7.04
C ASP A 52 -3.94 -0.91 -8.15
N SER A 53 -3.97 -0.26 -9.32
CA SER A 53 -4.97 -0.53 -10.37
C SER A 53 -4.70 -1.76 -11.23
N ILE A 54 -4.07 -2.83 -10.71
CA ILE A 54 -4.28 -4.21 -11.16
C ILE A 54 -4.13 -5.07 -9.92
N GLY A 55 -5.25 -5.43 -9.28
CA GLY A 55 -5.34 -6.17 -8.01
C GLY A 55 -4.41 -7.37 -7.93
N GLY A 56 -3.19 -7.10 -7.47
CA GLY A 56 -2.08 -8.02 -7.42
C GLY A 56 -1.51 -8.01 -6.02
N LEU A 57 -1.06 -9.17 -5.57
CA LEU A 57 -0.41 -9.35 -4.28
C LEU A 57 0.73 -8.32 -4.14
N THR A 58 0.80 -7.65 -2.99
CA THR A 58 1.93 -6.78 -2.68
C THR A 58 3.24 -7.59 -2.75
N PRO A 59 4.41 -6.95 -2.96
CA PRO A 59 5.69 -7.67 -2.97
C PRO A 59 5.92 -8.54 -1.73
N GLY A 60 5.38 -8.12 -0.58
CA GLY A 60 5.42 -8.91 0.66
C GLY A 60 4.56 -10.17 0.58
N GLU A 61 3.35 -10.06 0.04
CA GLU A 61 2.44 -11.20 -0.15
C GLU A 61 2.94 -12.17 -1.23
N VAL A 62 3.53 -11.68 -2.33
CA VAL A 62 4.16 -12.53 -3.36
C VAL A 62 5.27 -13.38 -2.77
N ASN A 63 6.09 -12.81 -1.88
CA ASN A 63 7.16 -13.54 -1.23
C ASN A 63 6.64 -14.63 -0.28
N GLN A 64 5.52 -14.36 0.41
CA GLN A 64 4.87 -15.34 1.29
C GLN A 64 4.26 -16.50 0.50
N VAL A 65 3.59 -16.21 -0.62
CA VAL A 65 3.00 -17.24 -1.49
C VAL A 65 4.09 -18.13 -2.08
N LYS A 66 5.18 -17.55 -2.61
CA LYS A 66 6.33 -18.32 -3.09
C LYS A 66 6.95 -19.21 -2.02
N ALA A 67 7.17 -18.67 -0.82
CA ALA A 67 7.73 -19.46 0.28
C ALA A 67 6.78 -20.60 0.73
N ALA A 68 5.47 -20.42 0.60
CA ALA A 68 4.49 -21.48 0.88
C ALA A 68 4.49 -22.55 -0.22
N GLU A 69 4.55 -22.15 -1.49
CA GLU A 69 4.66 -23.07 -2.64
C GLU A 69 5.96 -23.88 -2.60
N GLU A 70 7.10 -23.25 -2.29
CA GLU A 70 8.39 -23.91 -2.16
C GLU A 70 8.38 -24.96 -1.04
N ARG A 71 7.74 -24.66 0.10
CA ARG A 71 7.55 -25.64 1.18
C ARG A 71 6.67 -26.80 0.74
N ALA A 72 5.58 -26.53 0.05
CA ALA A 72 4.70 -27.58 -0.48
C ALA A 72 5.42 -28.47 -1.49
N ALA A 73 6.25 -27.89 -2.37
CA ALA A 73 7.04 -28.61 -3.36
C ALA A 73 8.15 -29.46 -2.72
N SER A 74 8.66 -29.06 -1.55
CA SER A 74 9.68 -29.83 -0.82
C SER A 74 9.15 -31.09 -0.12
N PHE A 75 7.84 -31.26 -0.03
CA PHE A 75 7.25 -32.45 0.59
C PHE A 75 6.95 -33.53 -0.47
N THR A 76 7.83 -34.51 -0.61
CA THR A 76 7.54 -35.72 -1.40
C THR A 76 6.68 -36.70 -0.59
N PRO A 77 5.49 -37.10 -1.08
CA PRO A 77 4.64 -38.06 -0.39
C PRO A 77 5.31 -39.43 -0.28
N ARG A 78 5.03 -40.13 0.81
CA ARG A 78 5.70 -41.38 1.20
C ARG A 78 5.50 -42.49 0.15
N GLU A 79 4.31 -42.58 -0.45
CA GLU A 79 4.06 -43.53 -1.54
C GLU A 79 4.99 -43.33 -2.75
N HIS A 80 5.36 -42.08 -3.06
CA HIS A 80 6.24 -41.78 -4.19
C HIS A 80 7.70 -42.16 -3.89
N ILE A 81 8.12 -42.00 -2.63
CA ILE A 81 9.43 -42.46 -2.14
C ILE A 81 9.53 -43.99 -2.24
N ASP A 82 8.49 -44.71 -1.82
CA ASP A 82 8.48 -46.18 -1.85
C ASP A 82 8.50 -46.73 -3.28
N GLN A 83 7.83 -46.09 -4.24
CA GLN A 83 7.90 -46.44 -5.66
C GLN A 83 9.30 -46.25 -6.25
N LEU A 84 9.97 -45.13 -5.94
CA LEU A 84 11.34 -44.88 -6.39
C LEU A 84 12.33 -45.89 -5.80
N ARG A 85 12.10 -46.36 -4.56
CA ARG A 85 12.89 -47.41 -3.93
C ARG A 85 12.63 -48.78 -4.56
N ALA A 86 11.37 -49.10 -4.86
CA ALA A 86 10.99 -50.35 -5.51
C ALA A 86 11.55 -50.46 -6.93
N GLY A 87 11.53 -49.37 -7.71
CA GLY A 87 12.10 -49.33 -9.06
C GLY A 87 13.63 -49.36 -9.13
N ARG A 88 14.32 -49.13 -8.00
CA ARG A 88 15.79 -49.17 -7.89
C ARG A 88 16.33 -50.47 -7.28
N ALA A 89 15.46 -51.46 -7.05
CA ALA A 89 15.90 -52.78 -6.62
C ALA A 89 16.85 -53.38 -7.67
N PRO A 90 18.04 -53.89 -7.28
CA PRO A 90 19.02 -54.39 -8.22
C PRO A 90 18.49 -55.64 -8.93
N SER A 91 18.45 -55.59 -10.26
CA SER A 91 18.42 -56.79 -11.08
C SER A 91 19.81 -57.43 -11.07
N GLU A 92 20.16 -58.17 -10.02
CA GLU A 92 21.38 -59.01 -10.06
C GLU A 92 21.26 -60.18 -9.06
N GLY A 93 20.63 -61.25 -9.55
CA GLY A 93 21.16 -62.59 -9.35
C GLY A 93 21.60 -63.10 -10.73
N ALA A 94 22.92 -63.09 -10.97
CA ALA A 94 23.60 -63.88 -11.99
C ALA A 94 25.05 -64.06 -11.55
#